data_AF-A0A7K0XT98-F1
#
_entry.id   AF-A0A7K0XT98-F1
#
_cell.length_a   1.000
_cell.length_b   1.000
_cell.length_c   1.000
_cell.angle_alpha   90.00
_cell.angle_beta   90.00
_cell.angle_gamma   90.00
#
_symmetry.space_group_name_H-M   'P 1'
#
loop_
_entity.id
_entity.type
_entity.pdbx_description
1 polymer ?
#
loop_
_entity_poly.entity_id
_entity_poly.type
_entity_poly.pdbx_seq_one_letter_code
_entity_poly.pdbx_strand_id
1 'polypeptide(L)'
;MRERWSTSWMAPPRRPDDGFGFLPAVPRFSKFEICFTTEGAQAPPCGGEIIMNKSFKIGIAVAAAAGSLTSVALIGVGGANGTGPHWEYQGEEGPNHWGELDASYQACADGSAQTPINITKFEKKNLKNLVFNYNHNGVGTVVNNGHTVQLNADAGQSVTIGNTTYPFLQIHFHTPSEHEINGKHYPLEVHFVHKTDGGEIAVVGIFVTEGRKHNHAWDGFVSALEASDSTPVNVDWDEMFPENKQTLRYSGSLTTPPCTEGVAWNIFTTPVELDREQINEFINTYNGNMRPVQPINGRKVFLDSTPNS
;
A
#
# COMPACT_ATOMS: atom_id res chain seq x y z
N MET A 1 20.15 9.48 50.71
CA MET A 1 21.01 8.30 50.49
C MET A 1 21.19 8.15 48.99
N ARG A 2 22.45 8.19 48.53
CA ARG A 2 22.82 8.01 47.13
C ARG A 2 23.01 6.52 46.91
N GLU A 3 22.41 5.94 45.87
CA GLU A 3 22.94 4.72 45.28
C GLU A 3 23.03 4.86 43.76
N ARG A 4 24.27 4.69 43.32
CA ARG A 4 24.81 4.71 41.98
C ARG A 4 24.78 3.27 41.51
N TRP A 5 24.26 3.00 40.31
CA TRP A 5 24.54 1.76 39.61
C TRP A 5 25.20 2.09 38.27
N SER A 6 26.47 1.70 38.18
CA SER A 6 27.31 1.74 36.98
C SER A 6 27.72 0.32 36.66
N THR A 7 27.46 -0.13 35.43
CA THR A 7 28.07 -1.33 34.83
C THR A 7 28.22 -1.02 33.34
N SER A 8 29.38 -0.50 32.92
CA SER A 8 30.55 -1.22 32.41
C SER A 8 30.28 -1.99 31.12
N TRP A 9 30.64 -1.33 30.02
CA TRP A 9 30.79 -1.87 28.68
C TRP A 9 31.99 -2.82 28.63
N MET A 10 31.84 -4.02 28.04
CA MET A 10 32.94 -4.88 27.63
C MET A 10 32.70 -5.37 26.20
N ALA A 11 33.68 -5.09 25.34
CA ALA A 11 33.98 -5.76 24.07
C ALA A 11 35.52 -6.00 24.07
N PRO A 12 36.15 -6.78 23.17
CA PRO A 12 35.71 -7.80 22.19
C PRO A 12 36.52 -9.14 22.37
N PRO A 13 36.63 -10.02 21.35
CA PRO A 13 37.75 -9.89 20.41
C PRO A 13 37.41 -10.17 18.93
N ARG A 14 38.24 -9.62 18.04
CA ARG A 14 38.25 -9.83 16.57
C ARG A 14 39.21 -10.95 16.15
N ARG A 15 39.00 -11.41 14.91
CA ARG A 15 39.92 -12.01 13.89
C ARG A 15 39.96 -13.54 13.82
N PRO A 16 40.30 -14.15 12.65
CA PRO A 16 40.97 -13.57 11.48
C PRO A 16 40.33 -13.82 10.10
N ASP A 17 40.85 -13.03 9.15
CA ASP A 17 40.78 -13.16 7.70
C ASP A 17 41.32 -14.53 7.23
N ASP A 18 40.90 -14.95 6.02
CA ASP A 18 41.71 -15.61 4.97
C ASP A 18 40.84 -16.50 4.08
N GLY A 19 40.88 -16.30 2.76
CA GLY A 19 40.34 -17.30 1.82
C GLY A 19 39.93 -16.81 0.42
N PHE A 20 40.90 -16.30 -0.35
CA PHE A 20 40.80 -16.28 -1.82
C PHE A 20 40.58 -17.69 -2.37
N GLY A 21 39.64 -17.88 -3.31
CA GLY A 21 39.55 -19.16 -4.02
C GLY A 21 38.39 -19.32 -5.01
N PHE A 22 38.65 -18.96 -6.27
CA PHE A 22 38.14 -19.57 -7.50
C PHE A 22 36.62 -19.64 -7.78
N LEU A 23 36.21 -18.74 -8.70
CA LEU A 23 35.12 -18.95 -9.65
C LEU A 23 35.42 -20.15 -10.57
N PRO A 24 34.41 -21.00 -10.89
CA PRO A 24 34.37 -21.70 -12.16
C PRO A 24 33.21 -21.22 -13.04
N ALA A 25 33.61 -20.81 -14.25
CA ALA A 25 32.94 -20.99 -15.54
C ALA A 25 31.41 -20.95 -15.64
N VAL A 26 30.96 -19.91 -16.34
CA VAL A 26 29.66 -19.79 -17.02
C VAL A 26 29.56 -20.82 -18.16
N PRO A 27 28.52 -21.67 -18.24
CA PRO A 27 28.15 -22.35 -19.47
C PRO A 27 27.25 -21.44 -20.33
N ARG A 28 27.69 -21.22 -21.56
CA ARG A 28 26.92 -20.61 -22.64
C ARG A 28 25.85 -21.58 -23.17
N PHE A 29 24.65 -21.04 -23.34
CA PHE A 29 23.57 -21.41 -24.26
C PHE A 29 23.02 -22.85 -24.27
N SER A 30 21.76 -22.95 -23.84
CA SER A 30 20.75 -23.77 -24.53
C SER A 30 19.46 -22.95 -24.62
N LYS A 31 19.08 -22.56 -25.84
CA LYS A 31 17.70 -22.11 -26.14
C LYS A 31 16.77 -23.27 -25.82
N PHE A 32 15.85 -23.09 -24.88
CA PHE A 32 14.70 -23.97 -24.74
C PHE A 32 13.57 -23.40 -25.60
N GLU A 33 13.31 -24.01 -26.75
CA GLU A 33 12.05 -23.84 -27.47
C GLU A 33 11.05 -24.84 -26.89
N ILE A 34 9.99 -24.31 -26.29
CA ILE A 34 8.85 -25.09 -25.79
C ILE A 34 7.91 -25.29 -26.98
N CYS A 35 7.87 -26.50 -27.53
CA CYS A 35 6.87 -26.90 -28.52
C CYS A 35 5.60 -27.38 -27.80
N PHE A 36 4.51 -26.63 -27.92
CA PHE A 36 3.18 -27.14 -27.58
C PHE A 36 2.67 -28.00 -28.74
N THR A 37 2.49 -29.30 -28.50
CA THR A 37 1.74 -30.17 -29.40
C THR A 37 0.26 -30.13 -29.00
N THR A 38 -0.58 -29.49 -29.80
CA THR A 38 -2.03 -29.77 -29.78
C THR A 38 -2.28 -31.01 -30.63
N GLU A 39 -2.96 -32.01 -30.06
CA GLU A 39 -3.41 -33.18 -30.80
C GLU A 39 -4.26 -32.78 -32.02
N GLY A 40 -3.95 -33.37 -33.18
CA GLY A 40 -4.87 -33.43 -34.31
C GLY A 40 -4.77 -32.34 -35.38
N ALA A 41 -3.65 -32.22 -36.09
CA ALA A 41 -3.60 -31.95 -37.54
C ALA A 41 -2.15 -31.97 -38.06
N GLN A 42 -1.96 -32.51 -39.27
CA GLN A 42 -0.70 -32.65 -40.00
C GLN A 42 0.12 -31.33 -40.08
N ALA A 43 1.40 -31.36 -39.70
CA ALA A 43 2.33 -30.22 -39.82
C ALA A 43 2.96 -30.12 -41.24
N PRO A 44 3.03 -28.93 -41.86
CA PRO A 44 3.89 -28.65 -43.01
C PRO A 44 5.26 -28.08 -42.58
N PRO A 45 6.30 -28.12 -43.44
CA PRO A 45 7.69 -27.92 -43.04
C PRO A 45 8.04 -26.45 -42.73
N CYS A 46 8.91 -26.27 -41.74
CA CYS A 46 9.50 -24.99 -41.37
C CYS A 46 10.37 -24.42 -42.50
N GLY A 47 10.06 -23.21 -42.95
CA GLY A 47 10.91 -22.46 -43.87
C GLY A 47 10.14 -21.32 -44.55
N GLY A 48 10.27 -20.09 -44.03
CA GLY A 48 9.69 -18.92 -44.68
C GLY A 48 9.69 -17.68 -43.80
N GLU A 49 10.48 -16.69 -44.20
CA GLU A 49 10.55 -15.33 -43.68
C GLU A 49 9.20 -14.62 -43.89
N ILE A 50 8.55 -14.11 -42.82
CA ILE A 50 7.31 -13.34 -42.93
C ILE A 50 7.56 -11.89 -42.51
N ILE A 51 7.55 -11.02 -43.53
CA ILE A 51 7.45 -9.57 -43.41
C ILE A 51 6.05 -9.22 -42.85
N MET A 52 5.98 -8.71 -41.63
CA MET A 52 4.75 -8.12 -41.10
C MET A 52 4.59 -6.69 -41.63
N ASN A 53 3.64 -6.50 -42.53
CA ASN A 53 2.98 -5.20 -42.67
C ASN A 53 1.56 -5.42 -43.17
N LYS A 54 0.57 -5.09 -42.34
CA LYS A 54 -0.72 -4.48 -42.75
C LYS A 54 -1.58 -4.20 -41.51
N SER A 55 -1.79 -2.91 -41.30
CA SER A 55 -2.72 -2.30 -40.36
C SER A 55 -4.13 -2.89 -40.50
N PHE A 56 -4.68 -3.38 -39.39
CA PHE A 56 -6.11 -3.66 -39.27
C PHE A 56 -6.79 -2.41 -38.69
N LYS A 57 -7.59 -1.74 -39.52
CA LYS A 57 -8.49 -0.66 -39.07
C LYS A 57 -9.80 -1.29 -38.62
N ILE A 58 -10.09 -1.26 -37.33
CA ILE A 58 -11.42 -1.53 -36.79
C ILE A 58 -12.16 -0.20 -36.72
N GLY A 59 -13.24 -0.07 -37.49
CA GLY A 59 -14.12 1.09 -37.45
C GLY A 59 -15.02 1.03 -36.22
N ILE A 60 -14.94 2.04 -35.35
CA ILE A 60 -15.89 2.26 -34.27
C ILE A 60 -16.91 3.30 -34.75
N ALA A 61 -18.17 2.90 -34.80
CA ALA A 61 -19.30 3.80 -35.03
C ALA A 61 -19.52 4.66 -33.78
N VAL A 62 -19.44 5.98 -33.92
CA VAL A 62 -19.76 6.94 -32.86
C VAL A 62 -21.25 7.22 -32.90
N ALA A 63 -22.00 6.75 -31.90
CA ALA A 63 -23.32 7.27 -31.59
C ALA A 63 -23.16 8.41 -30.58
N ALA A 64 -23.46 9.63 -31.01
CA ALA A 64 -23.48 10.80 -30.15
C ALA A 64 -24.73 10.77 -29.25
N ALA A 65 -24.53 10.60 -27.95
CA ALA A 65 -25.51 10.93 -26.94
C ALA A 65 -24.92 12.03 -26.05
N ALA A 66 -25.53 13.22 -26.13
CA ALA A 66 -25.22 14.33 -25.23
C ALA A 66 -25.70 13.96 -23.81
N GLY A 67 -24.76 13.88 -22.87
CA GLY A 67 -25.02 13.60 -21.47
C GLY A 67 -23.92 14.21 -20.61
N SER A 68 -24.33 14.88 -19.53
CA SER A 68 -23.54 15.70 -18.61
C SER A 68 -22.20 15.08 -18.17
N LEU A 69 -21.11 15.84 -18.29
CA LEU A 69 -19.79 15.50 -17.75
C LEU A 69 -19.81 15.56 -16.21
N THR A 70 -20.10 14.43 -15.57
CA THR A 70 -19.70 14.19 -14.18
C THR A 70 -18.30 13.55 -14.22
N SER A 71 -17.28 14.30 -13.83
CA SER A 71 -15.91 13.82 -13.71
C SER A 71 -15.83 12.74 -12.62
N VAL A 72 -15.77 11.47 -13.02
CA VAL A 72 -15.47 10.36 -12.12
C VAL A 72 -13.96 10.33 -11.91
N ALA A 73 -13.50 10.73 -10.72
CA ALA A 73 -12.13 10.45 -10.30
C ALA A 73 -11.97 8.93 -10.12
N LEU A 74 -11.32 8.29 -11.09
CA LEU A 74 -10.89 6.90 -11.03
C LEU A 74 -9.88 6.76 -9.90
N ILE A 75 -10.25 6.05 -8.84
CA ILE A 75 -9.27 5.40 -7.96
C ILE A 75 -8.75 4.23 -8.78
N GLY A 76 -7.45 4.25 -9.11
CA GLY A 76 -6.84 3.37 -10.10
C GLY A 76 -7.17 1.90 -9.89
N VAL A 77 -7.94 1.34 -10.82
CA VAL A 77 -8.00 -0.10 -11.06
C VAL A 77 -6.92 -0.35 -12.11
N GLY A 78 -5.79 -0.91 -11.70
CA GLY A 78 -4.65 -1.19 -12.56
C GLY A 78 -5.01 -2.17 -13.67
N GLY A 79 -5.13 -1.65 -14.89
CA GLY A 79 -5.07 -2.39 -16.15
C GLY A 79 -4.22 -1.58 -17.12
N ALA A 80 -3.19 -2.20 -17.69
CA ALA A 80 -2.16 -1.55 -18.49
C ALA A 80 -2.72 -0.63 -19.61
N ASN A 81 -2.54 0.68 -19.38
CA ASN A 81 -2.58 1.87 -20.26
C ASN A 81 -3.31 3.02 -19.55
N GLY A 82 -2.76 3.48 -18.42
CA GLY A 82 -3.27 4.64 -17.69
C GLY A 82 -2.89 5.93 -18.41
N THR A 83 -3.88 6.64 -18.95
CA THR A 83 -3.73 7.98 -19.55
C THR A 83 -3.61 9.09 -18.50
N GLY A 84 -2.99 8.78 -17.36
CA GLY A 84 -2.70 9.72 -16.28
C GLY A 84 -1.22 10.10 -16.30
N PRO A 85 -0.86 11.22 -15.66
CA PRO A 85 0.54 11.63 -15.49
C PRO A 85 1.25 10.59 -14.64
N HIS A 86 2.44 10.18 -15.06
CA HIS A 86 3.29 9.31 -14.27
C HIS A 86 3.82 10.08 -13.05
N TRP A 87 3.95 9.41 -11.90
CA TRP A 87 4.50 9.96 -10.68
C TRP A 87 5.34 8.91 -9.96
N GLU A 88 6.28 9.33 -9.13
CA GLU A 88 7.18 8.45 -8.38
C GLU A 88 7.38 8.95 -6.94
N TYR A 89 8.07 8.16 -6.11
CA TYR A 89 8.47 8.60 -4.77
C TYR A 89 9.80 9.35 -4.73
N GLN A 90 10.51 9.46 -5.86
CA GLN A 90 11.84 10.07 -5.95
C GLN A 90 12.04 10.81 -7.29
N GLY A 91 13.06 11.68 -7.34
CA GLY A 91 13.45 12.39 -8.56
C GLY A 91 12.48 13.50 -8.97
N GLU A 92 12.51 13.85 -10.26
CA GLU A 92 11.73 14.94 -10.85
C GLU A 92 10.21 14.66 -10.85
N GLU A 93 9.81 13.41 -10.69
CA GLU A 93 8.41 12.97 -10.56
C GLU A 93 8.05 12.66 -9.10
N GLY A 94 8.91 13.05 -8.16
CA GLY A 94 8.80 12.80 -6.72
C GLY A 94 7.76 13.67 -5.99
N PRO A 95 7.51 13.42 -4.69
CA PRO A 95 6.47 14.08 -3.90
C PRO A 95 6.52 15.61 -3.87
N ASN A 96 7.72 16.20 -4.00
CA ASN A 96 7.88 17.66 -4.03
C ASN A 96 7.40 18.29 -5.35
N HIS A 97 7.20 17.49 -6.39
CA HIS A 97 6.86 17.92 -7.75
C HIS A 97 5.46 17.43 -8.19
N TRP A 98 4.78 16.58 -7.41
CA TRP A 98 3.51 15.98 -7.83
C TRP A 98 2.46 16.98 -8.31
N GLY A 99 2.33 18.14 -7.65
CA GLY A 99 1.36 19.16 -8.07
C GLY A 99 1.73 19.90 -9.37
N GLU A 100 2.96 19.73 -9.87
CA GLU A 100 3.45 20.29 -11.13
C GLU A 100 3.23 19.33 -12.31
N LEU A 101 3.03 18.03 -12.02
CA LEU A 101 2.92 16.99 -13.05
C LEU A 101 1.61 17.09 -13.84
N ASP A 102 0.53 17.54 -13.20
CA ASP A 102 -0.79 17.69 -13.82
C ASP A 102 -1.72 18.58 -13.01
N ALA A 103 -2.65 19.25 -13.69
CA ALA A 103 -3.63 20.13 -13.06
C ALA A 103 -4.53 19.40 -12.05
N SER A 104 -4.82 18.11 -12.26
CA SER A 104 -5.60 17.31 -11.31
C SER A 104 -4.84 17.01 -10.01
N TYR A 105 -3.51 17.19 -9.98
CA TYR A 105 -2.66 16.95 -8.81
C TYR A 105 -2.39 18.23 -8.01
N GLN A 106 -3.02 19.35 -8.36
CA GLN A 106 -2.79 20.65 -7.73
C GLN A 106 -2.89 20.59 -6.20
N ALA A 107 -3.82 19.80 -5.66
CA ALA A 107 -3.97 19.61 -4.21
C ALA A 107 -2.71 19.04 -3.52
N CYS A 108 -1.85 18.33 -4.25
CA CYS A 108 -0.56 17.87 -3.74
C CYS A 108 0.40 19.02 -3.43
N ALA A 109 0.25 20.18 -4.08
CA ALA A 109 1.08 21.36 -3.90
C ALA A 109 0.45 22.44 -3.00
N ASP A 110 -0.85 22.71 -3.14
CA ASP A 110 -1.52 23.83 -2.45
C ASP A 110 -2.59 23.41 -1.43
N GLY A 111 -2.79 22.09 -1.23
CA GLY A 111 -3.70 21.56 -0.23
C GLY A 111 -3.31 21.96 1.20
N SER A 112 -4.30 22.30 2.01
CA SER A 112 -4.12 22.77 3.40
C SER A 112 -4.31 21.67 4.46
N ALA A 113 -4.91 20.55 4.07
CA ALA A 113 -5.23 19.40 4.90
C ALA A 113 -4.55 18.12 4.38
N GLN A 114 -3.31 18.24 3.91
CA GLN A 114 -2.55 17.13 3.32
C GLN A 114 -2.06 16.10 4.36
N THR A 115 -1.90 14.86 3.92
CA THR A 115 -1.47 13.67 4.68
C THR A 115 -0.25 13.05 3.98
N PRO A 116 0.71 12.45 4.70
CA PRO A 116 0.71 12.14 6.13
C PRO A 116 1.09 13.33 7.01
N ILE A 117 0.97 13.17 8.33
CA ILE A 117 1.37 14.19 9.31
C ILE A 117 2.24 13.58 10.42
N ASN A 118 3.06 14.42 11.04
CA ASN A 118 3.70 14.08 12.30
C ASN A 118 2.77 14.38 13.48
N ILE A 119 2.32 13.33 14.17
CA ILE A 119 1.42 13.43 15.31
C ILE A 119 2.25 13.63 16.58
N THR A 120 2.31 14.88 17.03
CA THR A 120 3.01 15.28 18.26
C THR A 120 2.06 15.60 19.42
N LYS A 121 0.80 15.91 19.11
CA LYS A 121 -0.23 16.31 20.08
C LYS A 121 -1.59 15.82 19.62
N PHE A 122 -2.44 15.47 20.58
CA PHE A 122 -3.82 15.10 20.34
C PHE A 122 -4.71 15.55 21.51
N GLU A 123 -5.98 15.77 21.22
CA GLU A 123 -7.01 16.06 22.22
C GLU A 123 -7.82 14.79 22.48
N LYS A 124 -8.00 14.42 23.75
CA LYS A 124 -8.91 13.33 24.09
C LYS A 124 -10.35 13.75 23.82
N LYS A 125 -11.10 12.89 23.15
CA LYS A 125 -12.51 13.12 22.86
C LYS A 125 -13.25 11.78 22.86
N ASN A 126 -14.42 11.76 23.49
CA ASN A 126 -15.32 10.61 23.38
C ASN A 126 -15.93 10.63 21.97
N LEU A 127 -15.43 9.78 21.09
CA LEU A 127 -15.93 9.60 19.74
C LEU A 127 -16.75 8.31 19.69
N LYS A 128 -17.63 8.18 18.70
CA LYS A 128 -18.30 6.90 18.48
C LYS A 128 -17.25 5.86 18.05
N ASN A 129 -17.23 4.71 18.72
CA ASN A 129 -16.34 3.61 18.36
C ASN A 129 -16.51 3.25 16.88
N LEU A 130 -15.39 2.93 16.22
CA LEU A 130 -15.44 2.32 14.90
C LEU A 130 -16.09 0.94 15.04
N VAL A 131 -17.00 0.62 14.13
CA VAL A 131 -17.58 -0.73 14.03
C VAL A 131 -16.98 -1.38 12.80
N PHE A 132 -16.15 -2.39 13.02
CA PHE A 132 -15.52 -3.19 11.98
C PHE A 132 -16.45 -4.36 11.65
N ASN A 133 -16.77 -4.53 10.38
CA ASN A 133 -17.49 -5.68 9.86
C ASN A 133 -16.60 -6.35 8.82
N TYR A 134 -15.78 -7.29 9.29
CA TYR A 134 -14.76 -7.99 8.53
C TYR A 134 -14.91 -9.51 8.71
N ASN A 135 -14.48 -10.26 7.72
CA ASN A 135 -14.59 -11.72 7.68
C ASN A 135 -13.25 -12.39 7.98
N HIS A 136 -13.30 -13.50 8.70
CA HIS A 136 -12.14 -14.36 9.01
C HIS A 136 -11.63 -15.20 7.82
N ASN A 137 -12.42 -15.28 6.74
CA ASN A 137 -12.11 -16.14 5.59
C ASN A 137 -12.44 -15.39 4.29
N GLY A 138 -11.76 -14.27 4.06
CA GLY A 138 -11.92 -13.50 2.84
C GLY A 138 -10.90 -13.87 1.78
N VAL A 139 -11.12 -13.37 0.57
CA VAL A 139 -10.15 -13.42 -0.53
C VAL A 139 -9.77 -12.00 -0.90
N GLY A 140 -8.47 -11.79 -1.08
CA GLY A 140 -7.88 -10.59 -1.66
C GLY A 140 -7.32 -10.92 -3.04
N THR A 141 -7.49 -10.01 -4.01
CA THR A 141 -6.88 -10.13 -5.33
C THR A 141 -5.68 -9.20 -5.43
N VAL A 142 -4.52 -9.76 -5.77
CA VAL A 142 -3.25 -9.03 -5.87
C VAL A 142 -3.27 -8.03 -7.02
N VAL A 143 -2.80 -6.82 -6.73
CA VAL A 143 -2.49 -5.78 -7.70
C VAL A 143 -1.17 -5.13 -7.31
N ASN A 144 -0.14 -5.29 -8.13
CA ASN A 144 1.07 -4.50 -8.06
C ASN A 144 0.93 -3.32 -9.03
N ASN A 145 0.78 -2.11 -8.48
CA ASN A 145 0.54 -0.91 -9.29
C ASN A 145 1.83 -0.14 -9.63
N GLY A 146 3.01 -0.73 -9.39
CA GLY A 146 4.31 -0.08 -9.57
C GLY A 146 4.78 0.73 -8.37
N HIS A 147 3.89 1.09 -7.45
CA HIS A 147 4.19 1.94 -6.28
C HIS A 147 3.97 1.24 -4.93
N THR A 148 3.20 0.15 -4.92
CA THR A 148 2.95 -0.75 -3.78
C THR A 148 2.33 -2.04 -4.30
N VAL A 149 2.42 -3.12 -3.51
CA VAL A 149 1.50 -4.25 -3.64
C VAL A 149 0.23 -3.93 -2.86
N GLN A 150 -0.91 -4.18 -3.49
CA GLN A 150 -2.25 -3.94 -2.98
C GLN A 150 -3.04 -5.25 -3.05
N LEU A 151 -3.92 -5.47 -2.07
CA LEU A 151 -4.95 -6.49 -2.17
C LEU A 151 -6.32 -5.82 -2.30
N ASN A 152 -7.01 -6.07 -3.41
CA ASN A 152 -8.41 -5.71 -3.57
C ASN A 152 -9.28 -6.74 -2.88
N ALA A 153 -10.19 -6.27 -2.04
CA ALA A 153 -11.05 -7.15 -1.26
C ALA A 153 -12.34 -7.52 -2.02
N ASP A 154 -12.84 -8.72 -1.74
CA ASP A 154 -14.20 -9.09 -2.08
C ASP A 154 -15.23 -8.25 -1.29
N ALA A 155 -16.41 -8.06 -1.89
CA ALA A 155 -17.49 -7.27 -1.32
C ALA A 155 -18.01 -7.83 0.02
N GLY A 156 -18.51 -6.94 0.88
CA GLY A 156 -19.20 -7.28 2.13
C GLY A 156 -18.48 -6.82 3.40
N GLN A 157 -17.21 -6.45 3.30
CA GLN A 157 -16.42 -5.90 4.39
C GLN A 157 -16.60 -4.38 4.50
N SER A 158 -16.56 -3.83 5.71
CA SER A 158 -16.73 -2.38 5.91
C SER A 158 -16.27 -1.91 7.28
N VAL A 159 -16.10 -0.59 7.40
CA VAL A 159 -16.01 0.10 8.69
C VAL A 159 -17.13 1.14 8.81
N THR A 160 -17.79 1.21 9.96
CA THR A 160 -18.73 2.29 10.27
C THR A 160 -18.07 3.31 11.18
N ILE A 161 -18.02 4.57 10.72
CA ILE A 161 -17.46 5.71 11.45
C ILE A 161 -18.58 6.73 11.65
N GLY A 162 -18.93 6.99 12.91
CA GLY A 162 -20.09 7.82 13.20
C GLY A 162 -21.36 7.13 12.71
N ASN A 163 -22.07 7.76 11.76
CA ASN A 163 -23.30 7.21 11.18
C ASN A 163 -23.12 6.78 9.71
N THR A 164 -21.89 6.76 9.22
CA THR A 164 -21.58 6.43 7.83
C THR A 164 -20.83 5.10 7.78
N THR A 165 -21.33 4.16 6.98
CA THR A 165 -20.67 2.89 6.68
C THR A 165 -19.86 3.05 5.40
N TYR A 166 -18.56 2.74 5.48
CA TYR A 166 -17.62 2.80 4.38
C TYR A 166 -17.26 1.37 3.97
N PRO A 167 -17.75 0.89 2.81
CA PRO A 167 -17.29 -0.36 2.20
C PRO A 167 -15.78 -0.41 2.04
N PHE A 168 -15.17 -1.52 2.42
CA PHE A 168 -13.74 -1.77 2.24
C PHE A 168 -13.43 -2.00 0.76
N LEU A 169 -12.36 -1.37 0.27
CA LEU A 169 -11.92 -1.50 -1.12
C LEU A 169 -10.65 -2.32 -1.24
N GLN A 170 -9.62 -1.90 -0.50
CA GLN A 170 -8.29 -2.46 -0.63
C GLN A 170 -7.43 -2.20 0.60
N ILE A 171 -6.39 -3.02 0.74
CA ILE A 171 -5.25 -2.77 1.62
C ILE A 171 -3.98 -2.57 0.80
N HIS A 172 -3.09 -1.68 1.24
CA HIS A 172 -1.73 -1.53 0.70
C HIS A 172 -0.78 -1.06 1.80
N PHE A 173 0.51 -0.94 1.49
CA PHE A 173 1.54 -0.68 2.49
C PHE A 173 2.58 0.37 2.06
N HIS A 174 3.26 0.92 3.06
CA HIS A 174 4.36 1.87 2.91
C HIS A 174 5.52 1.50 3.83
N THR A 175 6.75 1.55 3.33
CA THR A 175 7.97 1.44 4.14
C THR A 175 8.92 2.62 3.87
N PRO A 176 9.42 3.31 4.92
CA PRO A 176 8.92 3.27 6.30
C PRO A 176 7.47 3.80 6.41
N SER A 177 6.93 3.90 7.63
CA SER A 177 5.58 4.46 7.83
C SER A 177 5.44 5.85 7.20
N GLU A 178 4.26 6.19 6.71
CA GLU A 178 4.01 7.54 6.18
C GLU A 178 3.84 8.54 7.33
N HIS A 179 3.03 8.19 8.32
CA HIS A 179 2.86 8.97 9.52
C HIS A 179 4.06 8.83 10.46
N GLU A 180 4.33 9.92 11.17
CA GLU A 180 5.29 9.94 12.27
C GLU A 180 4.56 10.09 13.61
N ILE A 181 5.10 9.48 14.66
CA ILE A 181 4.73 9.77 16.05
C ILE A 181 5.92 10.46 16.73
N ASN A 182 5.76 11.71 17.13
CA ASN A 182 6.84 12.52 17.74
C ASN A 182 8.13 12.54 16.91
N GLY A 183 8.01 12.68 15.59
CA GLY A 183 9.17 12.74 14.67
C GLY A 183 9.85 11.39 14.42
N LYS A 184 9.16 10.28 14.67
CA LYS A 184 9.68 8.94 14.45
C LYS A 184 8.74 8.13 13.56
N HIS A 185 9.33 7.47 12.58
CA HIS A 185 8.67 6.47 11.77
C HIS A 185 8.64 5.10 12.46
N TYR A 186 7.63 4.31 12.12
CA TYR A 186 7.63 2.87 12.24
C TYR A 186 8.27 2.23 11.00
N PRO A 187 8.75 0.98 11.08
CA PRO A 187 9.30 0.26 9.92
C PRO A 187 8.33 0.13 8.74
N LEU A 188 7.03 0.07 9.03
CA LEU A 188 5.97 -0.22 8.05
C LEU A 188 4.66 0.41 8.54
N GLU A 189 3.88 0.94 7.60
CA GLU A 189 2.50 1.37 7.81
C GLU A 189 1.60 0.79 6.73
N VAL A 190 0.40 0.39 7.13
CA VAL A 190 -0.55 -0.31 6.27
C VAL A 190 -1.88 0.43 6.28
N HIS A 191 -2.42 0.65 5.10
CA HIS A 191 -3.62 1.44 4.88
C HIS A 191 -4.77 0.55 4.39
N PHE A 192 -5.85 0.50 5.16
CA PHE A 192 -7.13 -0.08 4.75
C PHE A 192 -8.01 1.04 4.21
N VAL A 193 -8.23 1.05 2.89
CA VAL A 193 -8.96 2.10 2.19
C VAL A 193 -10.42 1.69 2.01
N HIS A 194 -11.31 2.62 2.34
CA HIS A 194 -12.74 2.45 2.26
C HIS A 194 -13.38 3.61 1.52
N LYS A 195 -14.50 3.35 0.84
CA LYS A 195 -15.21 4.38 0.07
C LYS A 195 -16.71 4.13 0.01
N THR A 196 -17.49 5.17 0.26
CA THR A 196 -18.95 5.13 0.06
C THR A 196 -19.31 5.26 -1.43
N ASP A 197 -20.51 4.86 -1.81
CA ASP A 197 -21.02 5.09 -3.17
C ASP A 197 -21.10 6.60 -3.51
N GLY A 198 -21.23 7.45 -2.49
CA GLY A 198 -21.18 8.91 -2.61
C GLY A 198 -19.77 9.48 -2.79
N GLY A 199 -18.74 8.65 -2.72
CA GLY A 199 -17.35 9.03 -2.95
C GLY A 199 -16.58 9.48 -1.71
N GLU A 200 -17.18 9.44 -0.51
CA GLU A 200 -16.51 9.76 0.74
C GLU A 200 -15.48 8.66 1.07
N ILE A 201 -14.27 9.05 1.48
CA ILE A 201 -13.16 8.12 1.72
C ILE A 201 -12.82 8.10 3.21
N ALA A 202 -12.64 6.90 3.74
CA ALA A 202 -12.06 6.66 5.05
C ALA A 202 -10.85 5.74 4.93
N VAL A 203 -9.78 6.06 5.66
CA VAL A 203 -8.59 5.21 5.75
C VAL A 203 -8.36 4.82 7.19
N VAL A 204 -8.18 3.52 7.42
CA VAL A 204 -7.71 2.97 8.69
C VAL A 204 -6.23 2.66 8.54
N GLY A 205 -5.40 3.36 9.30
CA GLY A 205 -3.95 3.21 9.29
C GLY A 205 -3.46 2.33 10.43
N ILE A 206 -2.55 1.42 10.14
CA ILE A 206 -1.94 0.51 11.12
C ILE A 206 -0.43 0.62 11.04
N PHE A 207 0.20 1.03 12.13
CA PHE A 207 1.65 0.90 12.28
C PHE A 207 2.03 -0.55 12.54
N VAL A 208 3.14 -0.99 11.95
CA VAL A 208 3.74 -2.29 12.24
C VAL A 208 5.07 -2.11 12.95
N THR A 209 5.35 -2.95 13.95
CA THR A 209 6.63 -3.00 14.65
C THR A 209 7.17 -4.42 14.68
N GLU A 210 8.49 -4.57 14.81
CA GLU A 210 9.14 -5.87 14.97
C GLU A 210 8.71 -6.51 16.31
N GLY A 211 8.10 -7.68 16.22
CA GLY A 211 7.74 -8.55 17.33
C GLY A 211 8.55 -9.85 17.33
N ARG A 212 8.30 -10.70 18.32
CA ARG A 212 9.01 -11.99 18.46
C ARG A 212 8.28 -13.18 17.84
N LYS A 213 7.01 -13.03 17.52
CA LYS A 213 6.15 -14.11 17.03
C LYS A 213 5.78 -13.82 15.59
N HIS A 214 5.83 -14.87 14.78
CA HIS A 214 5.22 -14.87 13.46
C HIS A 214 3.71 -14.62 13.57
N ASN A 215 3.19 -13.75 12.72
CA ASN A 215 1.78 -13.37 12.74
C ASN A 215 1.04 -13.95 11.52
N HIS A 216 0.37 -15.09 11.73
CA HIS A 216 -0.28 -15.84 10.66
C HIS A 216 -1.44 -15.12 9.97
N ALA A 217 -2.07 -14.14 10.63
CA ALA A 217 -3.12 -13.34 10.01
C ALA A 217 -2.61 -12.54 8.79
N TRP A 218 -1.29 -12.30 8.73
CA TRP A 218 -0.64 -11.54 7.66
C TRP A 218 -0.04 -12.40 6.56
N ASP A 219 -0.05 -13.74 6.68
CA ASP A 219 0.59 -14.66 5.72
C ASP A 219 0.03 -14.48 4.31
N GLY A 220 -1.28 -14.22 4.19
CA GLY A 220 -1.93 -13.96 2.91
C GLY A 220 -1.39 -12.70 2.22
N PHE A 221 -1.14 -11.63 2.98
CA PHE A 221 -0.58 -10.39 2.42
C PHE A 221 0.92 -10.50 2.17
N VAL A 222 1.67 -11.16 3.06
CA VAL A 222 3.10 -11.42 2.82
C VAL A 222 3.30 -12.28 1.57
N SER A 223 2.49 -13.32 1.38
CA SER A 223 2.55 -14.18 0.20
C SER A 223 2.20 -13.44 -1.09
N ALA A 224 1.37 -12.40 -1.00
CA ALA A 224 0.98 -11.57 -2.14
C ALA A 224 2.12 -10.69 -2.67
N LEU A 225 3.14 -10.40 -1.85
CA LEU A 225 4.24 -9.52 -2.23
C LEU A 225 5.04 -10.03 -3.43
N GLU A 226 5.16 -11.35 -3.56
CA GLU A 226 5.87 -12.04 -4.65
C GLU A 226 4.91 -12.67 -5.68
N ALA A 227 3.60 -12.48 -5.51
CA ALA A 227 2.60 -13.07 -6.38
C ALA A 227 2.40 -12.25 -7.65
N SER A 228 2.00 -12.93 -8.74
CA SER A 228 1.58 -12.26 -9.97
C SER A 228 0.30 -11.44 -9.75
N ASP A 229 0.13 -10.40 -10.56
CA ASP A 229 -1.14 -9.65 -10.61
C ASP A 229 -2.35 -10.57 -10.83
N SER A 230 -3.47 -10.15 -10.25
CA SER A 230 -4.75 -10.87 -10.25
C SER A 230 -4.73 -12.23 -9.54
N THR A 231 -3.66 -12.57 -8.82
CA THR A 231 -3.62 -13.78 -7.99
C THR A 231 -4.57 -13.64 -6.80
N PRO A 232 -5.47 -14.60 -6.54
CA PRO A 232 -6.26 -14.60 -5.32
C PRO A 232 -5.44 -15.15 -4.14
N VAL A 233 -5.53 -14.49 -3.00
CA VAL A 233 -4.93 -14.93 -1.73
C VAL A 233 -6.00 -14.97 -0.64
N ASN A 234 -5.92 -15.98 0.22
CA ASN A 234 -6.80 -16.04 1.40
C ASN A 234 -6.29 -15.08 2.47
N VAL A 235 -7.20 -14.35 3.10
CA VAL A 235 -6.87 -13.37 4.14
C VAL A 235 -7.91 -13.45 5.27
N ASP A 236 -7.43 -13.46 6.50
CA ASP A 236 -8.25 -13.21 7.68
C ASP A 236 -8.20 -11.71 7.99
N TRP A 237 -9.12 -10.96 7.38
CA TRP A 237 -9.09 -9.51 7.47
C TRP A 237 -9.35 -8.98 8.89
N ASP A 238 -10.10 -9.72 9.71
CA ASP A 238 -10.43 -9.30 11.07
C ASP A 238 -9.23 -9.48 12.02
N GLU A 239 -8.52 -10.60 11.89
CA GLU A 239 -7.32 -10.89 12.70
C GLU A 239 -6.11 -10.01 12.35
N MET A 240 -6.12 -9.31 11.20
CA MET A 240 -5.07 -8.35 10.85
C MET A 240 -5.06 -7.09 11.73
N PHE A 241 -6.18 -6.77 12.39
CA PHE A 241 -6.31 -5.57 13.21
C PHE A 241 -5.80 -5.81 14.65
N PRO A 242 -5.19 -4.81 15.31
CA PRO A 242 -4.74 -4.95 16.70
C PRO A 242 -5.92 -5.21 17.64
N GLU A 243 -5.72 -5.94 18.75
CA GLU A 243 -6.78 -6.20 19.74
C GLU A 243 -7.36 -4.91 20.32
N ASN A 244 -6.50 -3.94 20.66
CA ASN A 244 -6.92 -2.63 21.13
C ASN A 244 -7.26 -1.71 19.95
N LYS A 245 -8.56 -1.42 19.78
CA LYS A 245 -9.09 -0.63 18.67
C LYS A 245 -9.07 0.89 18.90
N GLN A 246 -8.33 1.40 19.90
CA GLN A 246 -8.23 2.84 20.14
C GLN A 246 -7.51 3.55 18.98
N THR A 247 -8.10 4.65 18.49
CA THR A 247 -7.63 5.37 17.29
C THR A 247 -7.34 6.84 17.54
N LEU A 248 -6.34 7.36 16.82
CA LEU A 248 -6.14 8.79 16.54
C LEU A 248 -6.89 9.14 15.26
N ARG A 249 -7.72 10.19 15.30
CA ARG A 249 -8.60 10.55 14.18
C ARG A 249 -8.45 12.01 13.79
N TYR A 250 -8.41 12.25 12.48
CA TYR A 250 -8.36 13.59 11.90
C TYR A 250 -8.86 13.59 10.45
N SER A 251 -9.11 14.77 9.89
CA SER A 251 -9.42 14.93 8.46
C SER A 251 -8.16 15.30 7.69
N GLY A 252 -7.88 14.56 6.62
CA GLY A 252 -6.66 14.66 5.85
C GLY A 252 -6.90 14.50 4.35
N SER A 253 -5.89 13.96 3.66
CA SER A 253 -5.93 13.68 2.22
C SER A 253 -5.54 12.25 1.88
N LEU A 254 -5.65 11.87 0.61
CA LEU A 254 -4.85 10.77 0.06
C LEU A 254 -3.36 11.13 0.14
N THR A 255 -2.50 10.13 0.30
CA THR A 255 -1.05 10.28 0.40
C THR A 255 -0.32 10.10 -0.93
N THR A 256 -1.06 9.80 -1.99
CA THR A 256 -0.59 9.73 -3.37
C THR A 256 -1.44 10.64 -4.25
N PRO A 257 -0.95 11.04 -5.44
CA PRO A 257 -1.74 11.82 -6.38
C PRO A 257 -3.10 11.16 -6.68
N PRO A 258 -4.20 11.94 -6.74
CA PRO A 258 -4.27 13.41 -6.80
C PRO A 258 -4.27 14.14 -5.43
N CYS A 259 -3.91 13.47 -4.34
CA CYS A 259 -3.85 14.05 -2.99
C CYS A 259 -5.16 14.70 -2.51
N THR A 260 -6.29 14.14 -2.94
CA THR A 260 -7.64 14.62 -2.61
C THR A 260 -7.85 14.74 -1.11
N GLU A 261 -8.30 15.89 -0.64
CA GLU A 261 -8.63 16.17 0.77
C GLU A 261 -10.01 15.66 1.17
N GLY A 262 -10.34 15.75 2.46
CA GLY A 262 -11.61 15.28 3.02
C GLY A 262 -11.61 13.81 3.43
N VAL A 263 -10.43 13.18 3.45
CA VAL A 263 -10.28 11.78 3.87
C VAL A 263 -10.41 11.68 5.39
N ALA A 264 -11.27 10.77 5.87
CA ALA A 264 -11.38 10.46 7.29
C ALA A 264 -10.28 9.48 7.71
N TRP A 265 -9.21 9.98 8.34
CA TRP A 265 -8.10 9.17 8.83
C TRP A 265 -8.37 8.65 10.25
N ASN A 266 -8.15 7.35 10.44
CA ASN A 266 -8.31 6.64 11.70
C ASN A 266 -7.09 5.74 11.93
N ILE A 267 -6.11 6.21 12.68
CA ILE A 267 -4.84 5.50 12.90
C ILE A 267 -4.90 4.76 14.23
N PHE A 268 -4.69 3.45 14.24
CA PHE A 268 -4.61 2.72 15.50
C PHE A 268 -3.43 3.20 16.34
N THR A 269 -3.68 3.35 17.64
CA THR A 269 -2.64 3.71 18.61
C THR A 269 -1.77 2.53 19.03
N THR A 270 -2.30 1.31 18.85
CA THR A 270 -1.59 0.07 19.13
C THR A 270 -1.06 -0.47 17.80
N PRO A 271 0.27 -0.59 17.61
CA PRO A 271 0.82 -1.20 16.41
C PRO A 271 0.54 -2.70 16.38
N VAL A 272 0.56 -3.28 15.19
CA VAL A 272 0.60 -4.72 15.00
C VAL A 272 2.05 -5.19 15.05
N GLU A 273 2.29 -6.34 15.67
CA GLU A 273 3.59 -6.99 15.68
C GLU A 273 3.68 -8.00 14.53
N LEU A 274 4.71 -7.88 13.69
CA LEU A 274 5.15 -8.89 12.74
C LEU A 274 6.57 -9.32 13.10
N ASP A 275 6.96 -10.55 12.80
CA ASP A 275 8.37 -10.93 12.98
C ASP A 275 9.28 -10.24 11.96
N ARG A 276 10.59 -10.38 12.18
CA ARG A 276 11.61 -9.70 11.38
C ARG A 276 11.57 -10.16 9.92
N GLU A 277 11.34 -11.44 9.70
CA GLU A 277 11.24 -12.06 8.39
C GLU A 277 10.07 -11.46 7.61
N GLN A 278 8.86 -11.42 8.18
CA GLN A 278 7.67 -10.81 7.58
C GLN A 278 7.91 -9.33 7.22
N ILE A 279 8.51 -8.54 8.12
CA ILE A 279 8.80 -7.12 7.85
C ILE A 279 9.81 -6.96 6.70
N ASN A 280 10.82 -7.82 6.63
CA ASN A 280 11.82 -7.76 5.57
C ASN A 280 11.22 -8.07 4.20
N GLU A 281 10.21 -8.95 4.11
CA GLU A 281 9.52 -9.19 2.83
C GLU A 281 8.94 -7.87 2.28
N PHE A 282 8.19 -7.11 3.09
CA PHE A 282 7.66 -5.80 2.68
C PHE A 282 8.76 -4.82 2.24
N ILE A 283 9.83 -4.70 3.03
CA ILE A 283 10.95 -3.78 2.75
C ILE A 283 11.69 -4.18 1.46
N ASN A 284 11.85 -5.47 1.22
CA ASN A 284 12.53 -5.97 0.02
C ASN A 284 11.69 -5.74 -1.24
N THR A 285 10.35 -5.83 -1.14
CA THR A 285 9.45 -5.53 -2.25
C THR A 285 9.41 -4.04 -2.57
N TYR A 286 9.25 -3.17 -1.56
CA TYR A 286 9.29 -1.72 -1.72
C TYR A 286 9.97 -1.06 -0.52
N ASN A 287 10.97 -0.21 -0.80
CA ASN A 287 11.66 0.60 0.21
C ASN A 287 11.69 2.07 -0.21
N GLY A 288 11.12 2.94 0.62
CA GLY A 288 11.02 4.38 0.37
C GLY A 288 9.78 4.77 -0.43
N ASN A 289 8.71 3.97 -0.38
CA ASN A 289 7.43 4.29 -1.01
C ASN A 289 6.54 5.13 -0.08
N MET A 290 7.08 6.17 0.55
CA MET A 290 6.36 7.03 1.48
C MET A 290 6.42 8.50 1.05
N ARG A 291 5.31 9.22 1.22
CA ARG A 291 5.27 10.67 1.06
C ARG A 291 5.84 11.34 2.33
N PRO A 292 6.68 12.38 2.22
CA PRO A 292 7.10 13.16 3.37
C PRO A 292 5.93 13.74 4.18
N VAL A 293 6.11 13.87 5.50
CA VAL A 293 5.10 14.49 6.37
C VAL A 293 4.75 15.90 5.94
N GLN A 294 3.45 16.19 5.99
CA GLN A 294 2.86 17.45 5.58
C GLN A 294 2.55 18.31 6.81
N PRO A 295 2.53 19.65 6.68
CA PRO A 295 2.22 20.55 7.78
C PRO A 295 0.86 20.26 8.41
N ILE A 296 0.81 20.14 9.74
CA ILE A 296 -0.46 19.92 10.46
C ILE A 296 -1.43 21.10 10.31
N ASN A 297 -0.91 22.32 10.06
CA ASN A 297 -1.66 23.55 9.94
C ASN A 297 -2.62 23.75 11.14
N GLY A 298 -3.85 24.21 10.90
CA GLY A 298 -4.86 24.39 11.95
C GLY A 298 -5.60 23.12 12.38
N ARG A 299 -5.23 21.95 11.85
CA ARG A 299 -5.94 20.69 12.12
C ARG A 299 -5.66 20.19 13.52
N LYS A 300 -6.66 19.50 14.08
CA LYS A 300 -6.56 18.82 15.37
C LYS A 300 -6.61 17.31 15.14
N VAL A 301 -5.81 16.59 15.91
CA VAL A 301 -5.90 15.14 16.03
C VAL A 301 -6.65 14.81 17.31
N PHE A 302 -7.63 13.92 17.23
CA PHE A 302 -8.39 13.47 18.37
C PHE A 302 -8.01 12.04 18.74
N LEU A 303 -7.67 11.79 20.00
CA LEU A 303 -7.57 10.44 20.54
C LEU A 303 -8.96 10.02 21.00
N ASP A 304 -9.49 8.94 20.42
CA ASP A 304 -10.74 8.36 20.88
C ASP A 304 -10.57 7.76 22.29
N SER A 305 -11.30 8.30 23.25
CA SER A 305 -11.26 7.88 24.65
C SER A 305 -12.46 7.04 25.08
N THR A 306 -13.32 6.64 24.15
CA THR A 306 -14.44 5.75 24.45
C THR A 306 -13.90 4.36 24.82
N PRO A 307 -14.34 3.75 25.94
CA PRO A 307 -13.90 2.41 26.30
C PRO A 307 -14.22 1.40 25.19
N ASN A 308 -13.27 0.51 24.89
CA ASN A 308 -13.54 -0.65 24.05
C ASN A 308 -14.61 -1.49 24.77
N SER A 309 -15.78 -1.64 24.13
CA SER A 309 -16.89 -2.48 24.62
C SER A 309 -16.66 -3.93 24.29
#